data_AF-A0A1M4X3Y1-F1
#
_entry.id   AF-A0A1M4X3Y1-F1
#
_cell.length_a   1.000
_cell.length_b   1.000
_cell.length_c   1.000
_cell.angle_alpha   90.00
_cell.angle_beta   90.00
_cell.angle_gamma   90.00
#
_symmetry.space_group_name_H-M   'P 1'
#
loop_
_entity.id
_entity.type
_entity.pdbx_description
1 polymer ?
#
loop_
_entity_poly.entity_id
_entity_poly.type
_entity_poly.pdbx_seq_one_letter_code
_entity_poly.pdbx_strand_id
1 'polypeptide(L)'
;MAIKITEECINCGACEPECPNNAIYEGGVEWAIADGTTVKGEYTLVDGTVVSVEQRNAPIAVDTYYIVPSKCTECQGFHEEPQCAAVCPVDCCVPDEMYRETVEELLSKKERLHI
;
A
#
# COMPACT_ATOMS: atom_id res chain seq x y z
N MET A 1 -11.35 -1.45 3.04
CA MET A 1 -10.42 -2.46 3.58
C MET A 1 -9.12 -2.44 2.80
N ALA A 2 -7.99 -1.98 3.36
CA ALA A 2 -6.71 -2.00 2.63
C ALA A 2 -6.46 -3.40 2.00
N ILE A 3 -5.79 -3.46 0.85
CA ILE A 3 -5.46 -4.75 0.21
C ILE A 3 -4.19 -5.32 0.85
N LYS A 4 -4.12 -6.65 1.01
CA LYS A 4 -2.91 -7.40 1.35
C LYS A 4 -2.55 -8.39 0.23
N ILE A 5 -1.29 -8.76 0.16
CA ILE A 5 -0.81 -9.86 -0.68
C ILE A 5 -0.60 -11.09 0.20
N THR A 6 -1.18 -12.22 -0.20
CA THR A 6 -1.03 -13.50 0.53
C THR A 6 0.27 -14.22 0.16
N GLU A 7 0.58 -15.28 0.89
CA GLU A 7 1.72 -16.16 0.63
C GLU A 7 1.64 -16.92 -0.71
N GLU A 8 0.50 -16.86 -1.40
CA GLU A 8 0.32 -17.45 -2.73
C GLU A 8 0.97 -16.61 -3.85
N CYS A 9 1.55 -15.46 -3.51
CA CYS A 9 2.28 -14.62 -4.44
C CYS A 9 3.43 -15.38 -5.11
N ILE A 10 3.48 -15.30 -6.44
CA ILE A 10 4.51 -15.94 -7.27
C ILE A 10 5.64 -14.98 -7.69
N ASN A 11 5.74 -13.80 -7.07
CA ASN A 11 6.75 -12.78 -7.35
C ASN A 11 6.86 -12.40 -8.84
N CYS A 12 5.72 -12.26 -9.54
CA CYS A 12 5.72 -11.89 -10.97
C CYS A 12 5.96 -10.39 -11.24
N GLY A 13 5.87 -9.53 -10.22
CA GLY A 13 6.10 -8.08 -10.33
C GLY A 13 5.01 -7.28 -11.05
N ALA A 14 3.88 -7.91 -11.43
CA ALA A 14 2.86 -7.24 -12.23
C ALA A 14 2.08 -6.15 -11.46
N CYS A 15 1.90 -6.31 -10.14
CA CYS A 15 1.05 -5.41 -9.35
C CYS A 15 1.75 -4.12 -8.88
N GLU A 16 3.07 -4.15 -8.69
CA GLU A 16 3.87 -3.03 -8.21
C GLU A 16 3.69 -1.74 -9.04
N PRO A 17 3.87 -1.75 -10.38
CA PRO A 17 3.77 -0.54 -11.20
C PRO A 17 2.35 0.02 -11.30
N GLU A 18 1.33 -0.79 -10.98
CA GLU A 18 -0.08 -0.41 -11.08
C GLU A 18 -0.57 0.37 -9.85
N CYS A 19 0.21 0.45 -8.78
CA CYS A 19 -0.21 1.11 -7.56
C CYS A 19 -0.04 2.64 -7.65
N PRO A 20 -1.14 3.45 -7.58
CA PRO A 20 -1.05 4.90 -7.73
C PRO A 20 -0.33 5.62 -6.57
N ASN A 21 -0.16 4.95 -5.43
CA ASN A 21 0.51 5.49 -4.25
C ASN A 21 1.86 4.81 -3.95
N ASN A 22 2.34 3.94 -4.85
CA ASN A 22 3.52 3.10 -4.60
C ASN A 22 3.47 2.39 -3.23
N ALA A 23 2.32 1.78 -2.92
CA ALA A 23 2.09 1.07 -1.67
C ALA A 23 2.61 -0.37 -1.69
N ILE A 24 3.04 -0.87 -2.85
CA ILE A 24 3.43 -2.26 -3.07
C ILE A 24 4.95 -2.31 -3.25
N TYR A 25 5.59 -3.27 -2.60
CA TYR A 25 7.04 -3.44 -2.59
C TYR A 25 7.38 -4.92 -2.74
N GLU A 26 8.52 -5.21 -3.37
CA GLU A 26 9.10 -6.56 -3.38
C GLU A 26 9.50 -6.99 -1.96
N GLY A 27 9.45 -8.30 -1.71
CA GLY A 27 9.86 -8.89 -0.43
C GLY A 27 11.27 -8.47 -0.03
N GLY A 28 11.44 -8.05 1.23
CA GLY A 28 12.73 -7.65 1.79
C GLY A 28 13.16 -6.22 1.47
N VAL A 29 12.46 -5.51 0.58
CA VAL A 29 12.77 -4.11 0.24
C VAL A 29 12.22 -3.18 1.31
N GLU A 30 13.04 -2.24 1.79
CA GLU A 30 12.59 -1.19 2.71
C GLU A 30 11.66 -0.18 2.03
N TRP A 31 10.70 0.37 2.78
CA TRP A 31 9.70 1.29 2.24
C TRP A 31 9.71 2.63 2.99
N ALA A 32 9.27 3.69 2.32
CA ALA A 32 8.99 4.97 2.96
C ALA A 32 7.68 5.60 2.47
N ILE A 33 7.17 6.55 3.25
CA ILE A 33 5.98 7.32 2.87
C ILE A 33 6.28 8.14 1.61
N ALA A 34 7.44 8.77 1.52
CA ALA A 34 7.82 9.62 0.39
C ALA A 34 7.90 8.91 -0.97
N ASP A 35 8.01 7.58 -1.00
CA ASP A 35 8.08 6.85 -2.27
C ASP A 35 6.73 6.93 -2.98
N GLY A 36 6.65 7.61 -4.14
CA GLY A 36 5.41 7.71 -4.92
C GLY A 36 4.29 8.53 -4.27
N THR A 37 4.59 9.37 -3.29
CA THR A 37 3.65 10.30 -2.65
C THR A 37 4.22 11.72 -2.66
N THR A 38 3.42 12.74 -2.31
CA THR A 38 3.92 14.14 -2.25
C THR A 38 4.16 14.66 -0.84
N VAL A 39 3.90 13.83 0.18
CA VAL A 39 3.95 14.21 1.60
C VAL A 39 5.34 14.70 1.98
N LYS A 40 5.39 15.75 2.81
CA LYS A 40 6.63 16.31 3.37
C LYS A 40 6.59 16.31 4.89
N GLY A 41 7.75 16.07 5.52
CA GLY A 41 7.90 16.15 6.97
C GLY A 41 7.57 14.84 7.67
N GLU A 42 6.51 14.83 8.46
CA GLU A 42 6.10 13.67 9.27
C GLU A 42 4.75 13.12 8.81
N TYR A 43 4.56 11.82 9.01
CA TYR A 43 3.32 11.13 8.70
C TYR A 43 2.95 10.15 9.81
N THR A 44 1.66 10.12 10.17
CA THR A 44 1.10 9.16 11.13
C THR A 44 0.61 7.92 10.40
N LEU A 45 1.27 6.78 10.68
CA LEU A 45 0.91 5.45 10.20
C LEU A 45 -0.42 4.97 10.81
N VAL A 46 -0.99 3.91 10.24
CA VAL A 46 -2.27 3.34 10.69
C VAL A 46 -2.25 2.78 12.11
N ASP A 47 -1.08 2.44 12.64
CA ASP A 47 -0.87 1.98 14.01
C ASP A 47 -0.71 3.15 15.01
N GLY A 48 -0.76 4.40 14.52
CA GLY A 48 -0.56 5.62 15.31
C GLY A 48 0.91 6.05 15.42
N THR A 49 1.85 5.29 14.88
CA THR A 49 3.28 5.64 14.90
C THR A 49 3.53 6.85 13.99
N VAL A 50 4.27 7.85 14.48
CA VAL A 50 4.71 9.00 13.69
C VAL A 50 6.11 8.71 13.15
N VAL A 51 6.27 8.84 11.84
CA VAL A 51 7.55 8.63 11.14
C VAL A 51 7.90 9.84 10.28
N SER A 52 9.20 10.09 10.07
CA SER A 52 9.63 10.97 8.99
C SER A 52 9.26 10.34 7.65
N VAL A 53 8.82 11.16 6.69
CA VAL A 53 8.40 10.64 5.38
C VAL A 53 9.54 10.00 4.59
N GLU A 54 10.79 10.43 4.83
CA GLU A 54 11.97 9.86 4.20
C GLU A 54 12.52 8.61 4.91
N GLN A 55 12.06 8.34 6.14
CA GLN A 55 12.51 7.21 6.95
C GLN A 55 12.31 5.90 6.19
N ARG A 56 13.39 5.12 6.06
CA ARG A 56 13.35 3.76 5.54
C ARG A 56 12.85 2.82 6.64
N ASN A 57 11.69 2.22 6.41
CA ASN A 57 11.06 1.29 7.33
C ASN A 57 11.34 -0.14 6.90
N ALA A 58 11.43 -1.03 7.88
CA ALA A 58 11.65 -2.45 7.62
C ALA A 58 10.51 -3.04 6.75
N PRO A 59 10.83 -4.00 5.87
CA PRO A 59 9.85 -4.70 5.04
C PRO A 59 8.81 -5.42 5.90
N ILE A 60 7.56 -5.45 5.44
CA ILE A 60 6.48 -6.20 6.11
C ILE A 60 6.59 -7.70 5.80
N ALA A 61 7.00 -8.05 4.58
CA ALA A 61 7.28 -9.42 4.17
C ALA A 61 8.66 -9.50 3.50
N VAL A 62 9.32 -10.66 3.63
CA VAL A 62 10.66 -10.88 3.09
C VAL A 62 10.62 -11.74 1.82
N ASP A 63 9.72 -12.71 1.75
CA ASP A 63 9.73 -13.72 0.68
C ASP A 63 8.78 -13.40 -0.50
N THR A 64 7.77 -12.56 -0.25
CA THR A 64 6.75 -12.18 -1.23
C THR A 64 6.59 -10.67 -1.30
N TYR A 65 6.01 -10.19 -2.41
CA TYR A 65 5.53 -8.82 -2.47
C TYR A 65 4.57 -8.53 -1.32
N TYR A 66 4.62 -7.29 -0.81
CA TYR A 66 3.74 -6.85 0.28
C TYR A 66 3.15 -5.47 0.00
N ILE A 67 2.06 -5.15 0.69
CA ILE A 67 1.39 -3.86 0.61
C ILE A 67 1.52 -3.16 1.96
N VAL A 68 1.92 -1.89 1.94
CA VAL A 68 1.96 -1.02 3.12
C VAL A 68 0.55 -0.47 3.37
N PRO A 69 -0.15 -0.86 4.46
CA PRO A 69 -1.54 -0.44 4.70
C PRO A 69 -1.69 1.08 4.85
N SER A 70 -0.66 1.74 5.40
CA SER A 70 -0.60 3.20 5.54
C SER A 70 -0.58 3.97 4.21
N LYS A 71 -0.30 3.29 3.09
CA LYS A 71 -0.26 3.86 1.73
C LYS A 71 -1.36 3.31 0.82
N CYS A 72 -1.96 2.18 1.16
CA CYS A 72 -3.04 1.57 0.37
C CYS A 72 -4.35 2.35 0.56
N THR A 73 -4.93 2.82 -0.56
CA THR A 73 -6.24 3.49 -0.57
C THR A 73 -7.30 2.67 -1.31
N GLU A 74 -7.06 1.39 -1.59
CA GLU A 74 -7.92 0.55 -2.45
C GLU A 74 -8.19 1.18 -3.82
N CYS A 75 -7.25 2.00 -4.31
CA CYS A 75 -7.41 2.85 -5.49
C CYS A 75 -8.57 3.86 -5.42
N GLN A 76 -9.22 4.04 -4.27
CA GLN A 76 -10.30 5.01 -4.10
C GLN A 76 -9.81 6.42 -4.46
N GLY A 77 -10.57 7.10 -5.31
CA GLY A 77 -10.23 8.40 -5.87
C GLY A 77 -9.21 8.37 -7.01
N PHE A 78 -8.82 7.19 -7.51
CA PHE A 78 -7.99 7.00 -8.72
C PHE A 78 -8.67 6.09 -9.74
N HIS A 79 -9.15 4.93 -9.29
CA HIS A 79 -9.83 3.92 -10.11
C HIS A 79 -11.08 3.41 -9.39
N GLU A 80 -11.97 2.73 -10.11
CA GLU A 80 -13.20 2.15 -9.55
C GLU A 80 -12.93 0.85 -8.76
N GLU A 81 -11.81 0.18 -9.04
CA GLU A 81 -11.42 -1.09 -8.40
C GLU A 81 -9.91 -1.16 -8.13
N PRO A 82 -9.46 -2.04 -7.21
CA PRO A 82 -8.03 -2.22 -6.93
C PRO A 82 -7.27 -2.79 -8.12
N GLN A 83 -6.40 -1.99 -8.73
CA GLN A 83 -5.65 -2.40 -9.93
C GLN A 83 -4.72 -3.59 -9.67
N CYS A 84 -4.10 -3.65 -8.48
CA CYS A 84 -3.27 -4.77 -8.06
C CYS A 84 -4.01 -6.12 -8.02
N ALA A 85 -5.31 -6.12 -7.71
CA ALA A 85 -6.14 -7.33 -7.76
C ALA A 85 -6.51 -7.67 -9.21
N ALA A 86 -6.85 -6.66 -10.02
CA ALA A 86 -7.21 -6.85 -11.43
C ALA A 86 -6.07 -7.45 -12.29
N VAL A 87 -4.80 -7.16 -11.96
CA VAL A 87 -3.63 -7.65 -12.71
C VAL A 87 -2.99 -8.90 -12.10
N CYS A 88 -3.43 -9.37 -10.93
CA CYS A 88 -2.80 -10.50 -10.27
C CYS A 88 -3.14 -11.82 -10.99
N PRO A 89 -2.15 -12.60 -11.48
CA PRO A 89 -2.44 -13.84 -12.21
C PRO A 89 -2.85 -15.02 -11.32
N VAL A 90 -2.73 -14.88 -10.00
CA VAL A 90 -2.99 -15.92 -9.00
C VAL A 90 -3.94 -15.45 -7.90
N ASP A 91 -4.63 -14.32 -8.11
CA ASP A 91 -5.67 -13.78 -7.22
C ASP A 91 -5.24 -13.61 -5.74
N CYS A 92 -3.94 -13.40 -5.47
CA CYS A 92 -3.40 -13.30 -4.12
C CYS A 92 -3.49 -11.89 -3.50
N CYS A 93 -3.95 -10.88 -4.25
CA CYS A 93 -4.18 -9.52 -3.79
C CYS A 93 -5.62 -9.37 -3.27
N VAL A 94 -5.82 -9.54 -1.96
CA VAL A 94 -7.15 -9.67 -1.35
C VAL A 94 -7.42 -8.61 -0.28
N PRO A 95 -8.68 -8.32 0.09
CA PRO A 95 -8.98 -7.43 1.19
C PRO A 95 -8.32 -7.86 2.51
N ASP A 96 -7.72 -6.92 3.21
CA ASP A 96 -7.11 -7.13 4.51
C ASP A 96 -8.14 -6.98 5.62
N GLU A 97 -8.37 -8.07 6.34
CA GLU A 97 -9.29 -8.13 7.46
C GLU A 97 -8.83 -7.33 8.68
N MET A 98 -7.52 -7.05 8.80
CA MET A 98 -6.94 -6.30 9.91
C MET A 98 -7.07 -4.78 9.73
N TYR A 99 -7.17 -4.31 8.49
CA TYR A 99 -7.23 -2.88 8.15
C TYR A 99 -8.50 -2.56 7.38
N ARG A 100 -9.64 -2.63 8.09
CA ARG A 100 -10.96 -2.31 7.54
C ARG A 100 -11.23 -0.82 7.60
N GLU A 101 -11.16 -0.18 6.45
CA GLU A 101 -11.45 1.22 6.27
C GLU A 101 -12.69 1.41 5.40
N THR A 102 -13.46 2.44 5.71
CA THR A 102 -14.59 2.96 4.93
C THR A 102 -14.09 3.77 3.73
N VAL A 103 -14.96 3.98 2.74
CA VAL A 103 -14.63 4.82 1.56
C VAL A 103 -14.20 6.23 1.97
N GLU A 104 -14.84 6.82 2.98
CA GLU A 104 -14.49 8.14 3.49
C GLU A 104 -13.07 8.16 4.08
N GLU A 105 -12.71 7.16 4.88
CA GLU A 105 -11.36 7.03 5.46
C GLU A 105 -10.29 6.86 4.37
N LEU A 106 -10.59 6.09 3.31
CA LEU A 106 -9.68 5.85 2.18
C LEU A 106 -9.46 7.12 1.35
N LEU A 107 -10.53 7.89 1.11
CA LEU A 107 -10.45 9.18 0.43
C LEU A 107 -9.66 10.19 1.26
N SER A 108 -9.89 10.24 2.57
CA SER A 108 -9.10 11.08 3.48
C SER A 108 -7.62 10.65 3.49
N LYS A 109 -7.33 9.35 3.49
CA LYS A 109 -5.95 8.84 3.38
C LYS A 109 -5.31 9.26 2.07
N LYS A 110 -6.01 9.16 0.93
CA LYS A 110 -5.52 9.68 -0.36
C LYS A 110 -5.11 11.14 -0.23
N GLU A 111 -5.98 12.00 0.31
CA GLU A 111 -5.67 13.43 0.47
C GLU A 111 -4.40 13.65 1.30
N ARG A 112 -4.25 12.91 2.42
CA ARG A 112 -3.05 12.99 3.27
C ARG A 112 -1.77 12.49 2.59
N LEU A 113 -1.86 11.62 1.59
CA LEU A 113 -0.71 11.11 0.82
C LEU A 113 -0.30 12.07 -0.31
N HIS A 114 -1.18 12.98 -0.73
CA HIS A 114 -0.96 13.83 -1.90
C HIS A 114 -1.05 15.34 -1.57
N ILE A 115 -0.58 15.72 -0.38
CA ILE A 115 -0.47 17.11 0.12
C ILE A 115 0.98 17.60 0.20
#